data_AF-A0A2V7WT10-F1
#
_entry.id   AF-A0A2V7WT10-F1
#
_cell.length_a   1.000
_cell.length_b   1.000
_cell.length_c   1.000
_cell.angle_alpha   90.00
_cell.angle_beta   90.00
_cell.angle_gamma   90.00
#
_symmetry.space_group_name_H-M   'P 1'
#
loop_
_entity.id
_entity.type
_entity.pdbx_description
1 polymer ?
#
loop_
_entity_poly.entity_id
_entity_poly.type
_entity_poly.pdbx_seq_one_letter_code
_entity_poly.pdbx_strand_id
1 'polypeptide(L)'
;LAGVRIETVGLERFDHSKSYLFMTNHVSNLDPPIQIPLIPRQTSIMVKQELFKVPILGRAMRMGSLVPVDRGNRDAGIQAVNAAKAVIAKGMPMTIYVEGRRASGPDDDRRHA
;
A
#
# COMPACT_ATOMS: atom_id res chain seq x y z
N LEU A 1 15.07 -8.39 6.78
CA LEU A 1 15.45 -7.06 6.24
C LEU A 1 15.90 -6.19 7.42
N ALA A 2 17.09 -5.58 7.39
CA ALA A 2 17.58 -4.67 8.44
C ALA A 2 17.56 -5.22 9.90
N GLY A 3 17.78 -6.52 10.10
CA GLY A 3 17.76 -7.15 11.43
C GLY A 3 16.36 -7.43 12.01
N VAL A 4 15.30 -7.11 11.28
CA VAL A 4 13.91 -7.36 11.70
C VAL A 4 13.56 -8.84 11.51
N ARG A 5 13.02 -9.46 12.57
CA ARG A 5 12.39 -10.78 12.52
C ARG A 5 10.94 -10.61 12.04
N ILE A 6 10.59 -11.34 10.99
CA ILE A 6 9.26 -11.30 10.40
C ILE A 6 8.63 -12.66 10.63
N GLU A 7 7.41 -12.67 11.16
CA GLU A 7 6.57 -13.85 11.27
C GLU A 7 5.31 -13.63 10.44
N THR A 8 4.92 -14.64 9.68
CA THR A 8 3.78 -14.58 8.77
C THR A 8 2.87 -15.77 9.01
N VAL A 9 1.56 -15.52 9.05
CA VAL A 9 0.54 -16.56 9.21
C VAL A 9 -0.47 -16.42 8.08
N GLY A 10 -0.91 -17.53 7.50
CA GLY A 10 -1.99 -17.53 6.51
C GLY A 10 -1.56 -17.32 5.06
N LEU A 11 -0.25 -17.30 4.74
CA LEU A 11 0.24 -17.17 3.36
C LEU A 11 -0.23 -18.33 2.48
N GLU A 12 -0.44 -19.50 3.06
CA GLU A 12 -0.94 -20.71 2.39
C GLU A 12 -2.39 -20.58 1.90
N ARG A 13 -3.12 -19.56 2.36
CA ARG A 13 -4.55 -19.36 2.01
C ARG A 13 -4.74 -18.61 0.70
N PHE A 14 -3.67 -18.14 0.07
CA PHE A 14 -3.76 -17.41 -1.20
C PHE A 14 -3.95 -18.35 -2.38
N ASP A 15 -5.00 -18.08 -3.17
CA ASP A 15 -5.16 -18.67 -4.48
C ASP A 15 -4.39 -17.83 -5.49
N HIS A 16 -3.26 -18.35 -5.97
CA HIS A 16 -2.35 -17.64 -6.88
C HIS A 16 -3.01 -17.29 -8.24
N SER A 17 -4.14 -17.90 -8.59
CA SER A 17 -4.90 -17.57 -9.81
C SER A 17 -5.76 -16.32 -9.67
N LYS A 18 -6.04 -15.86 -8.44
CA LYS A 18 -6.94 -14.74 -8.16
C LYS A 18 -6.19 -13.42 -7.92
N SER A 19 -6.92 -12.32 -8.12
CA SER A 19 -6.47 -10.99 -7.73
C SER A 19 -7.15 -10.58 -6.42
N TYR A 20 -6.40 -9.88 -5.57
CA TYR A 20 -6.84 -9.51 -4.22
C TYR A 20 -6.68 -8.01 -3.99
N LEU A 21 -7.59 -7.45 -3.19
CA LEU A 21 -7.44 -6.13 -2.57
C LEU A 21 -7.02 -6.32 -1.12
N PHE A 22 -5.75 -6.02 -0.82
CA PHE A 22 -5.21 -6.04 0.52
C PHE A 22 -5.54 -4.72 1.22
N MET A 23 -6.23 -4.80 2.35
CA MET A 23 -6.56 -3.65 3.19
C MET A 23 -5.81 -3.81 4.51
N THR A 24 -4.95 -2.85 4.84
CA THR A 24 -4.08 -2.90 6.01
C THR A 24 -4.04 -1.55 6.72
N ASN A 25 -3.77 -1.58 8.02
CA ASN A 25 -3.37 -0.40 8.79
C ASN A 25 -1.98 0.10 8.35
N HIS A 26 -1.63 1.35 8.67
CA HIS A 26 -0.33 1.94 8.32
C HIS A 26 0.37 2.54 9.55
N VAL A 27 1.12 1.72 10.26
CA VAL A 27 1.77 2.12 11.52
C VAL A 27 3.18 2.64 11.28
N SER A 28 3.86 2.19 10.21
CA SER A 28 5.26 2.55 9.95
C SER A 28 5.59 2.71 8.47
N ASN A 29 6.64 3.49 8.19
CA ASN A 29 7.28 3.49 6.87
C ASN A 29 7.87 2.14 6.48
N LEU A 30 8.07 1.25 7.46
CA LEU A 30 8.56 -0.10 7.21
C LEU A 30 7.45 -1.03 6.72
N ASP A 31 6.16 -0.67 6.81
CA ASP A 31 5.07 -1.56 6.41
C ASP A 31 5.19 -1.94 4.93
N PRO A 32 5.29 -0.99 3.96
CA PRO A 32 5.38 -1.38 2.55
C PRO A 32 6.66 -2.19 2.21
N PRO A 33 7.87 -1.81 2.66
CA PRO A 33 9.08 -2.60 2.42
C PRO A 33 9.05 -4.02 3.03
N ILE A 34 8.33 -4.23 4.12
CA ILE A 34 8.20 -5.55 4.76
C ILE A 34 7.08 -6.37 4.11
N GLN A 35 5.91 -5.75 3.90
CA GLN A 35 4.69 -6.43 3.47
C GLN A 35 4.66 -6.75 1.97
N ILE A 36 5.08 -5.81 1.11
CA ILE A 36 4.97 -6.01 -0.35
C ILE A 36 5.70 -7.26 -0.84
N PRO A 37 6.94 -7.55 -0.39
CA PRO A 37 7.64 -8.77 -0.81
C PRO A 37 6.97 -10.07 -0.36
N LEU A 38 6.10 -10.03 0.65
CA LEU A 38 5.39 -11.21 1.18
C LEU A 38 4.11 -11.52 0.39
N ILE A 39 3.64 -10.59 -0.45
CA ILE A 39 2.46 -10.79 -1.27
C ILE A 39 2.85 -11.69 -2.46
N PRO A 40 2.12 -12.81 -2.72
CA PRO A 40 2.55 -13.82 -3.68
C PRO A 40 2.67 -13.38 -5.15
N ARG A 41 2.22 -12.17 -5.47
CA ARG A 41 2.22 -11.59 -6.82
C ARG A 41 2.56 -10.11 -6.72
N GLN A 42 3.03 -9.54 -7.83
CA GLN A 42 3.21 -8.09 -7.92
C GLN A 42 1.90 -7.38 -7.57
N THR A 43 1.96 -6.50 -6.57
CA THR A 43 0.85 -5.66 -6.14
C THR A 43 1.16 -4.20 -6.40
N SER A 44 0.15 -3.44 -6.81
CA SER A 44 0.25 -1.98 -6.87
C SER A 44 -0.18 -1.37 -5.54
N ILE A 45 0.48 -0.27 -5.17
CA ILE A 45 0.13 0.52 -4.01
C ILE A 45 0.02 2.00 -4.34
N MET A 46 -0.78 2.72 -3.56
CA MET A 46 -0.90 4.16 -3.63
C MET A 46 0.18 4.83 -2.78
N VAL A 47 0.98 5.68 -3.42
CA VAL A 47 2.18 6.26 -2.81
C VAL A 47 2.19 7.77 -3.02
N LYS A 48 2.73 8.49 -2.04
CA LYS A 48 2.89 9.94 -2.09
C LYS A 48 3.61 10.36 -3.39
N GLN A 49 2.97 11.21 -4.20
CA GLN A 49 3.45 11.59 -5.54
C GLN A 49 4.88 12.14 -5.55
N GLU A 50 5.30 12.81 -4.47
CA GLU A 50 6.63 13.39 -4.34
C GLU A 50 7.73 12.33 -4.36
N LEU A 51 7.44 11.08 -3.96
CA LEU A 51 8.42 9.99 -4.01
C LEU A 51 8.80 9.59 -5.43
N PHE A 52 7.95 9.89 -6.43
CA PHE A 52 8.25 9.65 -7.84
C PHE A 52 9.27 10.63 -8.43
N LYS A 53 9.59 11.71 -7.69
CA LYS A 53 10.62 12.70 -8.06
C LYS A 53 12.02 12.28 -7.63
N VAL A 54 12.13 11.33 -6.71
CA VAL A 54 13.44 10.82 -6.23
C VAL A 54 14.06 9.95 -7.34
N PRO A 55 15.29 10.25 -7.81
CA PRO A 55 15.99 9.41 -8.79
C PRO A 55 16.11 7.97 -8.30
N ILE A 56 16.08 7.01 -9.23
CA ILE A 56 16.07 5.56 -8.95
C ILE A 56 14.78 5.07 -8.28
N LEU A 57 14.41 5.62 -7.11
CA LEU A 57 13.19 5.25 -6.39
C LEU A 57 11.94 5.47 -7.25
N GLY A 58 11.80 6.65 -7.85
CA GLY A 58 10.67 6.94 -8.72
C GLY A 58 10.66 6.08 -9.98
N ARG A 59 11.82 5.62 -10.47
CA ARG A 59 11.88 4.66 -11.59
C ARG A 59 11.38 3.29 -11.16
N ALA A 60 11.84 2.80 -10.00
CA ALA A 60 11.38 1.55 -9.42
C ALA A 60 9.87 1.57 -9.15
N MET A 61 9.33 2.67 -8.61
CA MET A 61 7.89 2.83 -8.39
C MET A 61 7.08 2.75 -9.68
N ARG A 62 7.55 3.38 -10.78
CA ARG A 62 6.89 3.28 -12.09
C ARG A 62 6.94 1.85 -12.65
N MET A 63 8.09 1.18 -12.55
CA MET A 63 8.22 -0.23 -12.95
C MET A 63 7.31 -1.16 -12.14
N GLY A 64 7.14 -0.86 -10.86
CA GLY A 64 6.23 -1.58 -9.96
C GLY A 64 4.74 -1.32 -10.22
N SER A 65 4.39 -0.43 -11.16
CA SER A 65 3.01 0.02 -11.40
C SER A 65 2.36 0.67 -10.17
N LEU A 66 3.15 1.35 -9.34
CA LEU A 66 2.64 2.09 -8.18
C LEU A 66 1.86 3.33 -8.64
N VAL A 67 0.79 3.66 -7.92
CA VAL A 67 -0.07 4.80 -8.22
C VAL A 67 0.38 6.01 -7.40
N PRO A 68 0.77 7.13 -8.03
CA PRO A 68 1.03 8.38 -7.31
C PRO A 68 -0.29 8.98 -6.80
N VAL A 69 -0.29 9.46 -5.56
CA VAL A 69 -1.42 10.19 -4.96
C VAL A 69 -0.93 11.53 -4.43
N ASP A 70 -1.65 12.58 -4.82
CA ASP A 70 -1.51 13.91 -4.23
C ASP A 70 -2.35 13.97 -2.94
N ARG A 71 -1.70 13.81 -1.80
CA ARG A 71 -2.36 13.88 -0.49
C ARG A 71 -2.69 15.31 -0.04
N GLY A 72 -2.21 16.33 -0.75
CA GLY A 72 -2.56 17.73 -0.52
C GLY A 72 -3.89 18.13 -1.16
N ASN A 73 -4.44 17.28 -2.04
CA ASN A 73 -5.71 17.50 -2.71
C ASN A 73 -6.90 17.04 -1.84
N ARG A 74 -7.94 17.85 -1.74
CA ARG A 74 -9.22 17.53 -1.06
C ARG A 74 -9.87 16.26 -1.63
N ASP A 75 -9.60 15.94 -2.89
CA ASP A 75 -10.16 14.79 -3.61
C ASP A 75 -9.31 13.52 -3.52
N ALA A 76 -8.27 13.48 -2.67
CA ALA A 76 -7.35 12.36 -2.55
C ALA A 76 -8.07 11.01 -2.29
N GLY A 77 -9.17 11.00 -1.53
CA GLY A 77 -9.98 9.81 -1.28
C GLY A 77 -10.67 9.28 -2.55
N ILE A 78 -11.23 10.17 -3.37
CA ILE A 78 -11.88 9.80 -4.65
C ILE A 78 -10.83 9.27 -5.63
N GLN A 79 -9.67 9.94 -5.70
CA GLN A 79 -8.55 9.49 -6.52
C GLN A 79 -8.07 8.10 -6.09
N ALA A 80 -8.02 7.83 -4.78
CA ALA A 80 -7.64 6.53 -4.27
C ALA A 80 -8.61 5.42 -4.70
N VAL A 81 -9.91 5.68 -4.63
CA VAL A 81 -10.93 4.72 -5.10
C VAL A 81 -10.83 4.50 -6.61
N ASN A 82 -10.65 5.56 -7.40
CA ASN A 82 -10.53 5.46 -8.85
C ASN A 82 -9.26 4.71 -9.28
N ALA A 83 -8.15 4.95 -8.60
CA ALA A 83 -6.93 4.19 -8.78
C ALA A 83 -7.13 2.71 -8.48
N ALA A 84 -7.82 2.38 -7.39
CA ALA A 84 -8.12 1.01 -7.04
C ALA A 84 -8.96 0.30 -8.09
N LYS A 85 -10.03 0.95 -8.55
CA LYS A 85 -10.85 0.46 -9.67
C LYS A 85 -10.00 0.19 -10.92
N ALA A 86 -9.10 1.10 -11.27
CA ALA A 86 -8.26 0.96 -12.46
C ALA A 86 -7.24 -0.19 -12.37
N VAL A 87 -6.69 -0.43 -11.18
CA VAL A 87 -5.77 -1.55 -10.92
C VAL A 87 -6.53 -2.88 -10.94
N ILE A 88 -7.67 -2.95 -10.25
CA ILE A 88 -8.50 -4.16 -10.17
C ILE A 88 -9.02 -4.55 -11.56
N ALA A 89 -9.44 -3.58 -12.39
CA ALA A 89 -9.87 -3.81 -13.76
C ALA A 89 -8.79 -4.43 -14.66
N LYS A 90 -7.51 -4.31 -14.30
CA LYS A 90 -6.38 -4.93 -15.01
C LYS A 90 -6.01 -6.31 -14.46
N GLY A 91 -6.75 -6.84 -13.48
CA GLY A 91 -6.45 -8.12 -12.84
C GLY A 91 -5.20 -8.11 -11.96
N MET A 92 -4.67 -6.93 -11.61
CA MET A 92 -3.50 -6.79 -10.76
C MET A 92 -3.94 -6.63 -9.29
N PRO A 93 -3.31 -7.33 -8.34
CA PRO A 93 -3.58 -7.13 -6.91
C PRO A 93 -3.24 -5.71 -6.47
N MET A 94 -3.97 -5.20 -5.48
CA MET A 94 -3.71 -3.87 -4.92
C MET A 94 -3.59 -3.93 -3.41
N THR A 95 -2.68 -3.17 -2.83
CA THR A 95 -2.62 -2.93 -1.38
C THR A 95 -2.98 -1.48 -1.06
N ILE A 96 -3.92 -1.31 -0.12
CA ILE A 96 -4.40 -0.04 0.38
C ILE A 96 -4.16 0.04 1.88
N TYR A 97 -3.57 1.16 2.28
CA TYR A 97 -3.39 1.57 3.66
C TYR A 97 -4.59 2.45 4.07
N VAL A 98 -5.60 1.85 4.69
CA VAL A 98 -6.97 2.40 4.78
C VAL A 98 -7.10 3.64 5.67
N GLU A 99 -6.16 3.84 6.59
CA GLU A 99 -6.13 4.98 7.52
C GLU A 99 -5.77 6.31 6.84
N GLY A 100 -5.21 6.28 5.61
CA GLY A 100 -4.86 7.48 4.83
C GLY A 100 -3.71 8.33 5.38
N ARG A 101 -3.35 8.17 6.65
CA ARG A 101 -2.19 8.72 7.37
C ARG A 101 -1.59 7.63 8.25
N ARG A 102 -0.38 7.86 8.77
CA ARG A 102 0.16 6.97 9.81
C ARG A 102 -0.55 7.26 11.13
N ALA A 103 -0.79 6.23 11.94
CA ALA A 103 -1.23 6.42 13.33
C ALA A 103 -0.21 7.30 14.07
N SER A 104 -0.62 8.51 14.45
CA SER A 104 0.21 9.43 15.22
C SER A 104 0.02 9.15 16.72
N GLY A 105 0.68 8.10 17.22
CA GLY A 105 0.82 7.84 18.65
C GLY A 105 -0.43 7.29 19.38
N PRO A 106 -0.30 6.97 20.68
CA PRO A 106 -1.28 6.19 21.45
C PRO A 106 -2.61 6.90 21.75
N ASP A 107 -2.80 8.15 21.30
CA ASP A 107 -4.01 8.94 21.58
C ASP A 107 -5.08 8.89 20.48
N ASP A 108 -4.82 8.26 19.33
CA ASP A 108 -5.78 8.23 18.22
C ASP A 108 -6.85 7.12 18.38
N ASP A 109 -6.53 6.04 19.12
CA ASP A 109 -7.45 4.92 19.39
C ASP A 109 -8.64 5.30 20.30
N ARG A 110 -8.60 6.44 20.97
CA ARG A 110 -9.66 6.88 21.91
C ARG A 110 -10.79 7.68 21.27
N ARG A 111 -10.74 7.95 19.96
CA ARG A 111 -11.74 8.80 19.28
C ARG A 111 -12.96 8.04 18.76
N HIS A 112 -13.01 6.72 18.95
CA HIS A 112 -14.09 5.85 18.47
C HIS A 112 -14.69 4.93 19.55
N ALA A 113 -14.49 5.24 20.83
CA ALA A 113 -15.18 4.59 21.95
C ALA A 113 -16.36 5.43 22.45
#